data_AF-C5YAP8-F1
#
_entry.id   AF-C5YAP8-F1
#
_cell.length_a   1.000
_cell.length_b   1.000
_cell.length_c   1.000
_cell.angle_alpha   90.00
_cell.angle_beta   90.00
_cell.angle_gamma   90.00
#
_symmetry.space_group_name_H-M   'P 1'
#
loop_
_entity.id
_entity.type
_entity.pdbx_description
1 polymer ?
#
loop_
_entity_poly.entity_id
_entity_poly.type
_entity_poly.pdbx_seq_one_letter_code
_entity_poly.pdbx_strand_id
1 'polypeptide(L)'
;MPSVEVGGAAGWRPKHLHKQYQQKHHHYTQQQQHQPPSHPHPHPPPQQQPLEIREVWADNVDREFKLIRAAIEHFPYVSMDTEFPGVIHHPPASVHHSTLTPSQRYALLKSNVDALHLIQVGLVFAASPSSPPALAFQINLREFDPRVHRHAPDSVRLLASSGVDLAAHRARGVSARAFAALLMSSGLVCNPDVAWVTFCSAYDFAYLVKVLMGRKLPRALPEFLRYVRVYFGAAVYDVKHMARVAVDSYGEVALLGGLERVAGALRVRRAAGRGHQAASDSVLTWDTFREMARLYFPKECSLDVCAGVIYGLELRHGDATTKPKPAKVRAALRC
;
A
#
# COMPACT_ATOMS: atom_id res chain seq x y z
N MET A 1 4.03 -11.94 -90.98
CA MET A 1 3.15 -13.04 -90.50
C MET A 1 2.56 -12.59 -89.17
N PRO A 2 1.24 -12.70 -88.96
CA PRO A 2 0.32 -11.61 -89.31
C PRO A 2 -0.59 -11.15 -88.16
N SER A 3 -1.27 -10.04 -88.47
CA SER A 3 -2.43 -9.37 -87.87
C SER A 3 -3.55 -10.29 -87.38
N VAL A 4 -4.30 -9.86 -86.36
CA VAL A 4 -5.79 -9.81 -86.34
C VAL A 4 -6.24 -8.74 -85.29
N GLU A 5 -6.93 -7.71 -85.77
CA GLU A 5 -7.78 -6.77 -85.01
C GLU A 5 -9.07 -7.48 -84.53
N VAL A 6 -9.82 -6.91 -83.57
CA VAL A 6 -11.25 -6.53 -83.71
C VAL A 6 -11.77 -5.94 -82.38
N GLY A 7 -12.38 -4.76 -82.49
CA GLY A 7 -13.53 -4.32 -81.67
C GLY A 7 -13.19 -3.37 -80.51
N GLY A 8 -13.71 -2.14 -80.41
CA GLY A 8 -14.78 -1.45 -81.13
C GLY A 8 -15.56 -0.55 -80.15
N ALA A 9 -15.75 0.71 -80.55
CA ALA A 9 -16.74 1.72 -80.10
C ALA A 9 -16.74 2.14 -78.60
N ALA A 10 -16.30 3.35 -78.24
CA ALA A 10 -16.94 4.66 -78.45
C ALA A 10 -18.20 4.94 -77.57
N GLY A 11 -18.03 5.89 -76.63
CA GLY A 11 -18.99 6.97 -76.37
C GLY A 11 -20.19 6.70 -75.45
N TRP A 12 -20.24 7.38 -74.29
CA TRP A 12 -21.33 8.29 -73.90
C TRP A 12 -21.11 8.90 -72.49
N ARG A 13 -21.15 10.25 -72.39
CA ARG A 13 -21.74 10.96 -71.22
C ARG A 13 -23.29 10.94 -71.42
N PRO A 14 -24.22 11.32 -70.50
CA PRO A 14 -24.08 11.93 -69.16
C PRO A 14 -25.21 11.51 -68.13
N LYS A 15 -25.27 12.19 -66.97
CA LYS A 15 -26.47 12.41 -66.12
C LYS A 15 -27.19 11.22 -65.43
N HIS A 16 -26.61 10.54 -64.43
CA HIS A 16 -27.43 9.79 -63.44
C HIS A 16 -26.96 9.76 -61.98
N LEU A 17 -25.89 10.48 -61.60
CA LEU A 17 -25.39 10.43 -60.21
C LEU A 17 -25.82 11.58 -59.28
N HIS A 18 -26.72 12.45 -59.72
CA HIS A 18 -27.16 13.62 -58.92
C HIS A 18 -28.63 13.58 -58.46
N LYS A 19 -29.36 12.49 -58.74
CA LYS A 19 -30.77 12.33 -58.28
C LYS A 19 -30.98 11.35 -57.13
N GLN A 20 -29.97 10.58 -56.71
CA GLN A 20 -30.11 9.63 -55.60
C GLN A 20 -29.65 10.19 -54.23
N TYR A 21 -28.98 11.36 -54.23
CA TYR A 21 -28.54 12.03 -53.00
C TYR A 21 -29.58 13.00 -52.40
N GLN A 22 -30.58 13.45 -53.16
CA GLN A 22 -31.57 14.41 -52.65
C GLN A 22 -32.85 13.77 -52.07
N GLN A 23 -33.14 12.50 -52.35
CA GLN A 23 -34.31 11.81 -51.78
C GLN A 23 -34.07 11.19 -50.39
N LYS A 24 -32.82 10.90 -49.99
CA LYS A 24 -32.53 10.42 -48.63
C LYS A 24 -32.49 11.53 -47.57
N HIS A 25 -32.28 12.79 -47.96
CA HIS A 25 -32.25 13.90 -46.99
C HIS A 25 -33.64 14.46 -46.65
N HIS A 26 -34.63 14.38 -47.54
CA HIS A 26 -35.99 14.87 -47.22
C HIS A 26 -36.79 13.94 -46.31
N HIS A 27 -36.49 12.63 -46.27
CA HIS A 27 -37.14 11.70 -45.34
C HIS A 27 -36.51 11.71 -43.95
N TYR A 28 -35.30 12.25 -43.80
CA TYR A 28 -34.60 12.35 -42.52
C TYR A 28 -34.99 13.61 -41.72
N THR A 29 -35.60 14.62 -42.37
CA THR A 29 -35.92 15.92 -41.73
C THR A 29 -37.38 16.04 -41.25
N GLN A 30 -38.26 15.06 -41.52
CA GLN A 30 -39.66 15.10 -41.05
C GLN A 30 -40.00 14.18 -39.87
N GLN A 31 -39.05 13.41 -39.32
CA GLN A 31 -39.29 12.58 -38.13
C GLN A 31 -38.78 13.20 -36.80
N GLN A 32 -38.29 14.44 -36.82
CA GLN A 32 -37.73 15.09 -35.62
C GLN A 32 -38.70 16.00 -34.84
N GLN A 33 -40.02 15.88 -35.02
CA GLN A 33 -40.95 16.79 -34.33
C GLN A 33 -41.71 16.24 -33.12
N HIS A 34 -41.65 14.97 -32.75
CA HIS A 34 -42.27 14.49 -31.50
C HIS A 34 -41.29 13.63 -30.68
N GLN A 35 -40.56 14.26 -29.74
CA GLN A 35 -39.88 13.58 -28.64
C GLN A 35 -40.67 13.77 -27.33
N PRO A 36 -40.97 12.70 -26.57
CA PRO A 36 -41.52 12.82 -25.22
C PRO A 36 -40.46 13.40 -24.26
N PRO A 37 -40.87 13.97 -23.10
CA PRO A 37 -39.95 14.70 -22.22
C PRO A 37 -38.80 13.81 -21.75
N SER A 38 -37.59 14.34 -21.88
CA SER A 38 -36.34 13.71 -21.48
C SER A 38 -36.30 13.51 -19.96
N HIS A 39 -36.18 12.26 -19.54
CA HIS A 39 -35.75 11.92 -18.19
C HIS A 39 -34.37 12.54 -17.93
N PRO A 40 -34.11 13.06 -16.71
CA PRO A 40 -32.79 13.59 -16.38
C PRO A 40 -31.74 12.49 -16.56
N HIS A 41 -30.76 12.74 -17.43
CA HIS A 41 -29.58 11.90 -17.55
C HIS A 41 -28.94 11.74 -16.16
N PRO A 42 -28.63 10.51 -15.71
CA PRO A 42 -27.82 10.37 -14.51
C PRO A 42 -26.49 11.07 -14.77
N HIS A 43 -26.14 12.00 -13.89
CA HIS A 43 -24.81 12.62 -13.89
C HIS A 43 -23.76 11.52 -14.00
N PRO A 44 -22.71 11.68 -14.83
CA PRO A 44 -21.57 10.77 -14.75
C PRO A 44 -21.11 10.73 -13.30
N PRO A 45 -20.83 9.55 -12.73
CA PRO A 45 -20.35 9.46 -11.36
C PRO A 45 -19.15 10.41 -11.24
N PRO A 46 -19.05 11.17 -10.13
CA PRO A 46 -17.95 12.11 -9.95
C PRO A 46 -16.64 11.36 -10.22
N GLN A 47 -15.87 11.83 -11.19
CA GLN A 47 -14.56 11.28 -11.48
C GLN A 47 -13.74 11.40 -10.20
N GLN A 48 -13.50 10.27 -9.53
CA GLN A 48 -12.64 10.24 -8.36
C GLN A 48 -11.27 10.74 -8.80
N GLN A 49 -10.81 11.84 -8.21
CA GLN A 49 -9.48 12.35 -8.50
C GLN A 49 -8.45 11.24 -8.17
N PRO A 50 -7.39 11.09 -8.97
CA PRO A 50 -6.33 10.15 -8.68
C PRO A 50 -5.74 10.43 -7.29
N LEU A 51 -5.47 9.38 -6.50
CA LEU A 51 -4.83 9.53 -5.21
C LEU A 51 -3.42 10.13 -5.39
N GLU A 52 -3.20 11.32 -4.84
CA GLU A 52 -1.90 11.98 -4.81
C GLU A 52 -1.05 11.44 -3.64
N ILE A 53 0.19 11.03 -3.93
CA ILE A 53 1.20 10.75 -2.90
C ILE A 53 1.92 12.06 -2.57
N ARG A 54 1.78 12.51 -1.33
CA ARG A 54 2.34 13.77 -0.85
C ARG A 54 3.76 13.55 -0.34
N GLU A 55 4.73 14.11 -1.04
CA GLU A 55 6.14 14.03 -0.66
C GLU A 55 6.44 14.93 0.56
N VAL A 56 6.92 14.34 1.65
CA VAL A 56 7.21 15.02 2.91
C VAL A 56 8.73 15.10 3.12
N TRP A 57 9.23 16.33 3.16
CA TRP A 57 10.62 16.73 3.32
C TRP A 57 10.74 17.71 4.50
N ALA A 58 11.97 18.09 4.86
CA ALA A 58 12.19 18.93 6.05
C ALA A 58 11.51 20.30 5.98
N ASP A 59 11.33 20.87 4.79
CA ASP A 59 10.75 22.19 4.55
C ASP A 59 9.22 22.22 4.64
N ASN A 60 8.54 21.09 4.42
CA ASN A 60 7.08 21.00 4.49
C ASN A 60 6.55 20.08 5.60
N VAL A 61 7.41 19.40 6.35
CA VAL A 61 7.01 18.39 7.35
C VAL A 61 5.98 18.91 8.36
N ASP A 62 6.12 20.13 8.87
CA ASP A 62 5.17 20.70 9.83
C ASP A 62 3.79 20.95 9.20
N ARG A 63 3.75 21.34 7.92
CA ARG A 63 2.49 21.53 7.18
C ARG A 63 1.80 20.19 6.95
N GLU A 64 2.55 19.19 6.50
CA GLU A 64 1.99 17.87 6.19
C GLU A 64 1.55 17.13 7.48
N PHE A 65 2.28 17.29 8.59
CA PHE A 65 1.86 16.73 9.88
C PHE A 65 0.63 17.43 10.49
N LYS A 66 0.37 18.71 10.17
CA LYS A 66 -0.91 19.33 10.51
C LYS A 66 -2.07 18.66 9.76
N LEU A 67 -1.88 18.31 8.49
CA LEU A 67 -2.88 17.56 7.72
C LEU A 67 -3.08 16.15 8.27
N ILE A 68 -2.00 15.44 8.62
CA ILE A 68 -2.07 14.12 9.25
C ILE A 68 -2.86 14.16 10.56
N ARG A 69 -2.63 15.17 11.41
CA ARG A 69 -3.38 15.37 12.67
C ARG A 69 -4.86 15.61 12.44
N ALA A 70 -5.24 16.36 11.42
CA ALA A 70 -6.65 16.57 11.07
C ALA A 70 -7.27 15.31 10.43
N ALA A 71 -6.48 14.56 9.66
CA ALA A 71 -6.93 13.37 8.95
C ALA A 71 -7.31 12.23 9.92
N ILE A 72 -6.53 12.01 10.99
CA ILE A 72 -6.72 10.84 11.85
C ILE A 72 -8.09 10.82 12.56
N GLU A 73 -8.71 11.98 12.75
CA GLU A 73 -10.07 12.10 13.33
C GLU A 73 -11.16 11.54 12.40
N HIS A 74 -10.93 11.56 11.08
CA HIS A 74 -11.91 11.16 10.06
C HIS A 74 -11.51 9.88 9.32
N PHE A 75 -10.22 9.54 9.35
CA PHE A 75 -9.61 8.43 8.63
C PHE A 75 -8.76 7.59 9.60
N PRO A 76 -9.39 6.85 10.53
CA PRO A 76 -8.70 6.15 11.61
C PRO A 76 -7.96 4.87 11.18
N TYR A 77 -8.08 4.47 9.92
CA TYR A 77 -7.34 3.33 9.37
C TYR A 77 -6.10 3.80 8.63
N VAL A 78 -4.95 3.27 9.01
CA VAL A 78 -3.64 3.68 8.51
C VAL A 78 -2.91 2.48 7.93
N SER A 79 -2.64 2.50 6.62
CA SER A 79 -1.68 1.58 6.02
C SER A 79 -0.27 2.14 6.06
N MET A 80 0.70 1.26 6.31
CA MET A 80 2.09 1.62 6.49
C MET A 80 3.04 0.58 5.91
N ASP A 81 4.12 1.09 5.33
CA ASP A 81 5.27 0.36 4.80
C ASP A 81 6.52 1.23 4.95
N THR A 82 7.71 0.63 4.90
CA THR A 82 8.98 1.35 5.01
C THR A 82 10.04 0.91 4.01
N GLU A 83 10.89 1.86 3.61
CA GLU A 83 12.10 1.55 2.84
C GLU A 83 13.35 1.72 3.69
N PHE A 84 14.27 0.77 3.56
CA PHE A 84 15.52 0.72 4.32
C PHE A 84 16.61 -0.01 3.51
N PRO A 85 17.90 0.12 3.88
CA PRO A 85 19.01 -0.31 3.03
C PRO A 85 19.31 -1.82 3.12
N GLY A 86 18.25 -2.64 3.14
CA GLY A 86 18.30 -4.09 3.17
C GLY A 86 18.71 -4.70 4.51
N VAL A 87 19.37 -5.85 4.43
CA VAL A 87 19.88 -6.61 5.58
C VAL A 87 21.36 -6.92 5.37
N ILE A 88 22.16 -6.77 6.43
CA ILE A 88 23.62 -7.00 6.42
C ILE A 88 24.03 -8.12 7.39
N HIS A 89 23.13 -8.49 8.30
CA HIS A 89 23.26 -9.63 9.19
C HIS A 89 22.32 -10.73 8.69
N HIS A 90 22.89 -11.91 8.43
CA HIS A 90 22.19 -13.08 7.91
C HIS A 90 22.32 -14.25 8.89
N PRO A 91 21.40 -15.22 8.87
CA PRO A 91 21.64 -16.48 9.57
C PRO A 91 22.87 -17.18 8.97
N PRO A 92 23.48 -18.12 9.70
CA PRO A 92 24.52 -18.98 9.13
C PRO A 92 24.05 -19.64 7.83
N ALA A 93 24.94 -19.85 6.86
CA ALA A 93 24.59 -20.40 5.55
C ALA A 93 23.89 -21.77 5.61
N SER A 94 24.13 -22.55 6.67
CA SER A 94 23.49 -23.85 6.92
C SER A 94 22.06 -23.75 7.47
N VAL A 95 21.59 -22.56 7.85
CA VAL A 95 20.29 -22.35 8.50
C VAL A 95 19.36 -21.62 7.54
N HIS A 96 18.33 -22.31 7.09
CA HIS A 96 17.30 -21.72 6.26
C HIS A 96 16.39 -20.78 7.07
N HIS A 97 16.01 -19.62 6.51
CA HIS A 97 15.18 -18.64 7.21
C HIS A 97 13.85 -19.21 7.73
N SER A 98 13.27 -20.20 7.04
CA SER A 98 11.99 -20.81 7.47
C SER A 98 12.11 -21.60 8.78
N THR A 99 13.30 -22.08 9.15
CA THR A 99 13.51 -22.91 10.34
C THR A 99 13.75 -22.09 11.61
N LEU A 100 13.99 -20.79 11.47
CA LEU A 100 14.21 -19.89 12.60
C LEU A 100 12.94 -19.77 13.46
N THR A 101 13.12 -19.90 14.77
CA THR A 101 12.07 -19.57 15.74
C THR A 101 11.75 -18.07 15.72
N PRO A 102 10.57 -17.64 16.19
CA PRO A 102 10.22 -16.22 16.30
C PRO A 102 11.29 -15.39 17.04
N SER A 103 11.82 -15.90 18.15
CA SER A 103 12.88 -15.23 18.92
C SER A 103 14.19 -15.12 18.15
N GLN A 104 14.57 -16.13 17.36
CA GLN A 104 15.76 -16.07 16.49
C GLN A 104 15.56 -15.09 15.33
N ARG A 105 14.37 -15.07 14.72
CA ARG A 105 14.00 -14.09 13.68
C ARG A 105 14.09 -12.67 14.24
N TYR A 106 13.55 -12.44 15.43
CA TYR A 106 13.64 -11.16 16.11
C TYR A 106 15.09 -10.75 16.41
N ALA A 107 15.93 -11.65 16.91
CA ALA A 107 17.34 -11.34 17.18
C ALA A 107 18.10 -10.91 15.91
N LEU A 108 17.81 -11.57 14.77
CA LEU A 108 18.39 -11.22 13.48
C LEU A 108 17.88 -9.86 12.98
N LEU A 109 16.57 -9.65 13.02
CA LEU A 109 15.92 -8.40 12.66
C LEU A 109 16.47 -7.25 13.51
N LYS A 110 16.57 -7.43 14.82
CA LYS A 110 17.13 -6.47 15.76
C LYS A 110 18.54 -6.06 15.37
N SER A 111 19.39 -7.04 15.05
CA SER A 111 20.79 -6.79 14.66
C SER A 111 20.89 -5.93 13.41
N ASN A 112 20.02 -6.15 12.43
CA ASN A 112 19.93 -5.33 11.22
C ASN A 112 19.38 -3.93 11.53
N VAL A 113 18.21 -3.85 12.17
CA VAL A 113 17.54 -2.57 12.43
C VAL A 113 18.38 -1.66 13.33
N ASP A 114 19.09 -2.19 14.34
CA ASP A 114 19.98 -1.39 15.18
C ASP A 114 21.19 -0.84 14.40
N ALA A 115 21.68 -1.57 13.40
CA ALA A 115 22.87 -1.20 12.62
C ALA A 115 22.58 -0.31 11.40
N LEU A 116 21.32 -0.25 10.96
CA LEU A 116 20.91 0.42 9.72
C LEU A 116 19.99 1.63 9.99
N HIS A 117 19.81 2.44 8.95
CA HIS A 117 19.01 3.66 8.98
C HIS A 117 17.75 3.48 8.14
N LEU A 118 16.61 3.96 8.66
CA LEU A 118 15.35 4.05 7.92
C LEU A 118 15.46 5.12 6.83
N ILE A 119 14.88 4.88 5.65
CA ILE A 119 14.98 5.77 4.49
C ILE A 119 13.63 6.44 4.20
N GLN A 120 12.56 5.65 4.06
CA GLN A 120 11.20 6.18 3.83
C GLN A 120 10.18 5.54 4.76
N VAL A 121 9.11 6.29 5.05
CA VAL A 121 7.89 5.80 5.69
C VAL A 121 6.69 6.21 4.85
N GLY A 122 5.85 5.24 4.49
CA GLY A 122 4.58 5.46 3.84
C GLY A 122 3.46 5.47 4.87
N LEU A 123 2.56 6.45 4.78
CA LEU A 123 1.33 6.50 5.59
C LEU A 123 0.15 6.78 4.68
N VAL A 124 -0.82 5.86 4.66
CA VAL A 124 -2.03 5.94 3.84
C VAL A 124 -3.26 5.84 4.72
N PHE A 125 -4.20 6.76 4.55
CA PHE A 125 -5.34 6.95 5.45
C PHE A 125 -6.64 6.57 4.77
N ALA A 126 -7.54 5.90 5.50
CA ALA A 126 -8.88 5.57 5.03
C ALA A 126 -9.93 5.66 6.14
N ALA A 127 -11.19 5.91 5.74
CA ALA A 127 -12.29 6.14 6.68
C ALA A 127 -12.82 4.86 7.33
N SER A 128 -12.83 3.77 6.57
CA SER A 128 -13.35 2.47 6.98
C SER A 128 -12.55 1.35 6.29
N PRO A 129 -12.61 0.09 6.76
CA PRO A 129 -11.81 -1.00 6.18
C PRO A 129 -12.25 -1.37 4.75
N SER A 130 -13.41 -0.88 4.30
CA SER A 130 -13.96 -1.06 2.96
C SER A 130 -13.79 0.18 2.07
N SER A 131 -13.34 1.31 2.62
CA SER A 131 -13.19 2.57 1.89
C SER A 131 -11.91 2.60 1.06
N PRO A 132 -11.91 3.27 -0.12
CA PRO A 132 -10.65 3.56 -0.80
C PRO A 132 -9.74 4.46 0.06
N PRO A 133 -8.43 4.45 -0.19
CA PRO A 133 -7.51 5.36 0.48
C PRO A 133 -7.86 6.81 0.13
N ALA A 134 -7.86 7.68 1.14
CA ALA A 134 -8.22 9.10 1.02
C ALA A 134 -6.98 10.00 0.94
N LEU A 135 -5.92 9.70 1.70
CA LEU A 135 -4.68 10.48 1.74
C LEU A 135 -3.48 9.55 1.77
N ALA A 136 -2.39 9.95 1.12
CA ALA A 136 -1.12 9.23 1.12
C ALA A 136 0.05 10.18 1.33
N PHE A 137 0.97 9.83 2.23
CA PHE A 137 2.15 10.62 2.56
C PHE A 137 3.42 9.75 2.46
N GLN A 138 4.44 10.28 1.80
CA GLN A 138 5.77 9.69 1.71
C GLN A 138 6.76 10.53 2.53
N ILE A 139 7.14 10.03 3.71
CA ILE A 139 8.10 10.71 4.57
C ILE A 139 9.51 10.28 4.18
N ASN A 140 10.32 11.24 3.74
CA ASN A 140 11.69 11.01 3.30
C ASN A 140 12.69 11.39 4.41
N LEU A 141 13.42 10.42 4.95
CA LEU A 141 14.35 10.63 6.07
C LEU A 141 15.79 10.89 5.62
N ARG A 142 16.54 11.69 6.39
CA ARG A 142 17.89 12.16 6.01
C ARG A 142 19.06 11.36 6.54
N GLU A 143 18.81 10.43 7.47
CA GLU A 143 19.88 9.79 8.24
C GLU A 143 20.75 8.86 7.39
N PHE A 144 20.18 8.23 6.37
CA PHE A 144 20.93 7.30 5.53
C PHE A 144 21.84 8.05 4.53
N ASP A 145 23.06 7.55 4.39
CA ASP A 145 24.05 8.04 3.41
C ASP A 145 24.90 6.84 2.97
N PRO A 146 24.76 6.39 1.71
CA PRO A 146 25.45 5.19 1.23
C PRO A 146 26.98 5.32 1.22
N ARG A 147 27.54 6.54 1.33
CA ARG A 147 29.00 6.75 1.35
C ARG A 147 29.66 6.40 2.67
N VAL A 148 28.90 6.43 3.77
CA VAL A 148 29.45 6.27 5.13
C VAL A 148 28.71 5.21 5.95
N HIS A 149 27.46 4.90 5.59
CA HIS A 149 26.65 3.93 6.32
C HIS A 149 26.69 2.54 5.69
N ARG A 150 26.72 1.53 6.55
CA ARG A 150 26.58 0.12 6.14
C ARG A 150 25.23 -0.08 5.47
N HIS A 151 25.20 -0.94 4.45
CA HIS A 151 24.00 -1.26 3.69
C HIS A 151 24.21 -2.54 2.87
N ALA A 152 23.11 -3.13 2.39
CA ALA A 152 23.14 -4.13 1.33
C ALA A 152 23.21 -3.41 -0.04
N PRO A 153 24.27 -3.62 -0.84
CA PRO A 153 24.44 -2.92 -2.12
C PRO A 153 23.29 -3.14 -3.11
N ASP A 154 22.75 -4.36 -3.17
CA ASP A 154 21.61 -4.68 -4.06
C ASP A 154 20.35 -3.92 -3.65
N SER A 155 20.07 -3.82 -2.35
CA SER A 155 18.90 -3.08 -1.86
C SER A 155 19.00 -1.59 -2.20
N VAL A 156 20.18 -0.99 -2.01
CA VAL A 156 20.40 0.43 -2.37
C VAL A 156 20.29 0.66 -3.87
N ARG A 157 20.79 -0.26 -4.70
CA ARG A 157 20.60 -0.20 -6.17
C ARG A 157 19.13 -0.30 -6.56
N LEU A 158 18.39 -1.22 -5.94
CA LEU A 158 16.96 -1.39 -6.19
C LEU A 158 16.21 -0.10 -5.87
N LEU A 159 16.40 0.46 -4.67
CA LEU A 159 15.77 1.73 -4.25
C LEU A 159 16.06 2.86 -5.24
N ALA A 160 17.32 3.03 -5.64
CA ALA A 160 17.70 4.04 -6.63
C ALA A 160 17.00 3.81 -7.98
N SER A 161 16.93 2.56 -8.45
CA SER A 161 16.24 2.21 -9.70
C SER A 161 14.72 2.41 -9.62
N SER A 162 14.14 2.33 -8.43
CA SER A 162 12.73 2.61 -8.15
C SER A 162 12.42 4.09 -7.96
N GLY A 163 13.43 4.97 -8.03
CA GLY A 163 13.28 6.42 -8.01
C GLY A 163 13.54 7.08 -6.65
N VAL A 164 14.14 6.37 -5.69
CA VAL A 164 14.58 6.97 -4.42
C VAL A 164 15.85 7.79 -4.63
N ASP A 165 15.74 9.12 -4.53
CA ASP A 165 16.88 10.03 -4.65
C ASP A 165 17.62 10.19 -3.31
N LEU A 166 18.61 9.33 -3.10
CA LEU A 166 19.42 9.31 -1.86
C LEU A 166 20.20 10.61 -1.62
N ALA A 167 20.51 11.38 -2.67
CA ALA A 167 21.16 12.68 -2.51
C ALA A 167 20.15 13.71 -1.95
N ALA A 168 18.92 13.71 -2.44
CA ALA A 168 17.84 14.53 -1.90
C ALA A 168 17.49 14.16 -0.45
N HIS A 169 17.45 12.87 -0.11
CA HIS A 169 17.30 12.39 1.27
C HIS A 169 18.31 13.05 2.21
N ARG A 170 19.61 12.97 1.88
CA ARG A 170 20.64 13.62 2.70
C ARG A 170 20.49 15.15 2.76
N ALA A 171 20.18 15.78 1.63
CA ALA A 171 20.18 17.24 1.51
C ALA A 171 18.99 17.90 2.22
N ARG A 172 17.79 17.31 2.11
CA ARG A 172 16.54 17.93 2.54
C ARG A 172 15.53 16.96 3.20
N GLY A 173 15.93 15.74 3.51
CA GLY A 173 15.10 14.78 4.24
C GLY A 173 14.78 15.26 5.66
N VAL A 174 13.67 14.78 6.20
CA VAL A 174 13.27 14.99 7.59
C VAL A 174 14.25 14.25 8.52
N SER A 175 14.68 14.87 9.61
CA SER A 175 15.44 14.13 10.62
C SER A 175 14.54 13.11 11.33
N ALA A 176 15.02 11.88 11.52
CA ALA A 176 14.32 10.83 12.26
C ALA A 176 13.90 11.31 13.66
N ARG A 177 14.70 12.17 14.31
CA ARG A 177 14.34 12.78 15.60
C ARG A 177 13.12 13.70 15.51
N ALA A 178 13.07 14.58 14.50
CA ALA A 178 11.92 15.45 14.28
C ALA A 178 10.68 14.63 13.90
N PHE A 179 10.84 13.66 13.00
CA PHE A 179 9.78 12.73 12.64
C PHE A 179 9.23 11.97 13.86
N ALA A 180 10.10 11.46 14.75
CA ALA A 180 9.67 10.78 15.98
C ALA A 180 8.82 11.68 16.88
N ALA A 181 9.24 12.94 17.08
CA ALA A 181 8.50 13.90 17.90
C ALA A 181 7.14 14.26 17.27
N LEU A 182 7.09 14.43 15.95
CA LEU A 182 5.87 14.72 15.21
C LEU A 182 4.91 13.52 15.21
N LEU A 183 5.42 12.30 15.02
CA LEU A 183 4.65 11.06 15.10
C LEU A 183 4.08 10.84 16.51
N MET A 184 4.89 11.05 17.56
CA MET A 184 4.43 10.92 18.94
C MET A 184 3.30 11.90 19.30
N SER A 185 3.29 13.08 18.66
CA SER A 185 2.29 14.13 18.90
C SER A 185 1.21 14.22 17.82
N SER A 186 1.11 13.25 16.91
CA SER A 186 0.16 13.29 15.79
C SER A 186 -1.22 12.70 16.10
N GLY A 187 -1.33 11.91 17.17
CA GLY A 187 -2.50 11.07 17.43
C GLY A 187 -2.51 9.74 16.66
N LEU A 188 -1.47 9.44 15.87
CA LEU A 188 -1.33 8.14 15.17
C LEU A 188 -0.92 7.01 16.10
N VAL A 189 -0.01 7.30 17.04
CA VAL A 189 0.53 6.33 18.00
C VAL A 189 0.00 6.61 19.39
N CYS A 190 0.01 5.60 20.25
CA CYS A 190 -0.59 5.61 21.58
C CYS A 190 -2.09 5.96 21.53
N ASN A 191 -2.75 5.72 20.39
CA ASN A 191 -4.16 5.99 20.17
C ASN A 191 -4.89 4.66 19.89
N PRO A 192 -5.77 4.19 20.80
CA PRO A 192 -6.49 2.92 20.63
C PRO A 192 -7.57 2.95 19.54
N ASP A 193 -7.92 4.14 19.04
CA ASP A 193 -8.93 4.32 17.99
C ASP A 193 -8.34 4.16 16.58
N VAL A 194 -7.01 4.06 16.47
CA VAL A 194 -6.30 3.86 15.19
C VAL A 194 -6.10 2.39 14.90
N ALA A 195 -6.43 1.97 13.68
CA ALA A 195 -6.15 0.64 13.16
C ALA A 195 -5.03 0.69 12.12
N TRP A 196 -4.04 -0.20 12.25
CA TRP A 196 -2.87 -0.28 11.38
C TRP A 196 -2.96 -1.46 10.44
N VAL A 197 -2.68 -1.24 9.16
CA VAL A 197 -2.67 -2.26 8.10
C VAL A 197 -1.31 -2.29 7.42
N THR A 198 -0.64 -3.43 7.45
CA THR A 198 0.75 -3.57 7.00
C THR A 198 0.96 -4.85 6.19
N PHE A 199 2.13 -5.06 5.58
CA PHE A 199 2.44 -6.29 4.88
C PHE A 199 3.83 -6.83 5.27
N CYS A 200 3.89 -8.03 5.86
CA CYS A 200 5.15 -8.67 6.27
C CYS A 200 6.00 -7.77 7.19
N SER A 201 5.34 -7.22 8.20
CA SER A 201 5.65 -5.91 8.77
C SER A 201 6.65 -5.88 9.93
N ALA A 202 7.36 -6.99 10.14
CA ALA A 202 8.27 -7.14 11.25
C ALA A 202 9.35 -6.03 11.26
N TYR A 203 9.97 -5.77 10.11
CA TYR A 203 11.00 -4.73 9.97
C TYR A 203 10.41 -3.32 10.08
N ASP A 204 9.23 -3.08 9.50
CA ASP A 204 8.58 -1.76 9.51
C ASP A 204 8.29 -1.30 10.94
N PHE A 205 7.62 -2.16 11.73
CA PHE A 205 7.38 -1.88 13.13
C PHE A 205 8.68 -1.76 13.92
N ALA A 206 9.69 -2.57 13.62
CA ALA A 206 10.98 -2.49 14.29
C ALA A 206 11.68 -1.14 14.05
N TYR A 207 11.65 -0.63 12.83
CA TYR A 207 12.19 0.70 12.53
C TYR A 207 11.41 1.80 13.24
N LEU A 208 10.07 1.78 13.18
CA LEU A 208 9.26 2.81 13.86
C LEU A 208 9.41 2.75 15.38
N VAL A 209 9.47 1.56 15.99
CA VAL A 209 9.74 1.40 17.43
C VAL A 209 11.13 1.95 17.77
N LYS A 210 12.18 1.64 16.98
CA LYS A 210 13.53 2.20 17.18
C LYS A 210 13.51 3.72 17.14
N VAL A 211 12.84 4.30 16.14
CA VAL A 211 12.70 5.74 15.96
C VAL A 211 11.97 6.38 17.14
N LEU A 212 10.83 5.85 17.55
CA LEU A 212 10.04 6.36 18.69
C LEU A 212 10.78 6.21 20.02
N MET A 213 11.53 5.13 20.22
CA MET A 213 12.34 4.92 21.42
C MET A 213 13.59 5.81 21.47
N GLY A 214 14.09 6.29 20.32
CA GLY A 214 15.33 7.05 20.24
C GLY A 214 16.58 6.27 20.68
N ARG A 215 16.49 4.93 20.76
CA ARG A 215 17.56 4.03 21.20
C ARG A 215 17.44 2.67 20.51
N LYS A 216 18.43 1.80 20.73
CA LYS A 216 18.41 0.42 20.23
C LYS A 216 17.16 -0.33 20.70
N LEU A 217 16.72 -1.27 19.88
CA LEU A 217 15.52 -2.08 20.14
C LEU A 217 15.65 -2.92 21.43
N PRO A 218 14.51 -3.32 22.04
CA PRO A 218 14.46 -4.21 23.20
C PRO A 218 15.22 -5.53 22.98
N ARG A 219 15.78 -6.12 24.04
CA ARG A 219 16.59 -7.34 23.88
C ARG A 219 15.75 -8.56 23.50
N ALA A 220 14.56 -8.70 24.09
CA ALA A 220 13.71 -9.87 23.94
C ALA A 220 12.46 -9.57 23.09
N LEU A 221 12.02 -10.57 22.31
CA LEU A 221 10.84 -10.46 21.46
C LEU A 221 9.56 -10.06 22.23
N PRO A 222 9.23 -10.64 23.40
CA PRO A 222 8.03 -10.23 24.15
C PRO A 222 8.05 -8.75 24.57
N GLU A 223 9.23 -8.22 24.90
CA GLU A 223 9.37 -6.80 25.24
C GLU A 223 9.17 -5.91 24.01
N PHE A 224 9.72 -6.30 22.86
CA PHE A 224 9.48 -5.62 21.60
C PHE A 224 7.99 -5.58 21.22
N LEU A 225 7.32 -6.73 21.25
CA LEU A 225 5.87 -6.81 20.96
C LEU A 225 5.03 -5.99 21.95
N ARG A 226 5.48 -5.84 23.21
CA ARG A 226 4.86 -4.93 24.16
C ARG A 226 4.96 -3.47 23.70
N TYR A 227 6.11 -3.03 23.18
CA TYR A 227 6.24 -1.68 22.62
C TYR A 227 5.40 -1.50 21.36
N VAL A 228 5.33 -2.51 20.48
CA VAL A 228 4.41 -2.45 19.33
C VAL A 228 2.98 -2.24 19.80
N ARG A 229 2.52 -3.01 20.79
CA ARG A 229 1.15 -2.85 21.33
C ARG A 229 0.92 -1.51 22.01
N VAL A 230 1.92 -0.95 22.70
CA VAL A 230 1.81 0.37 23.35
C VAL A 230 1.70 1.49 22.32
N TYR A 231 2.54 1.46 21.28
CA TYR A 231 2.55 2.53 20.27
C TYR A 231 1.45 2.38 19.23
N PHE A 232 1.12 1.16 18.79
CA PHE A 232 0.25 0.93 17.62
C PHE A 232 -1.09 0.27 17.99
N GLY A 233 -1.32 0.00 19.27
CA GLY A 233 -2.58 -0.57 19.75
C GLY A 233 -2.73 -2.06 19.45
N ALA A 234 -3.97 -2.55 19.56
CA ALA A 234 -4.32 -3.96 19.32
C ALA A 234 -4.82 -4.22 17.89
N ALA A 235 -5.34 -3.20 17.21
CA ALA A 235 -5.88 -3.29 15.86
C ALA A 235 -4.76 -3.18 14.81
N VAL A 236 -3.84 -4.14 14.83
CA VAL A 236 -2.77 -4.28 13.82
C VAL A 236 -3.08 -5.48 12.94
N TYR A 237 -3.17 -5.27 11.64
CA TYR A 237 -3.48 -6.30 10.64
C TYR A 237 -2.33 -6.43 9.66
N ASP A 238 -1.54 -7.50 9.82
CA ASP A 238 -0.51 -7.85 8.85
C ASP A 238 -1.14 -8.69 7.73
N VAL A 239 -1.26 -8.11 6.54
CA VAL A 239 -1.86 -8.72 5.35
C VAL A 239 -1.13 -10.01 4.97
N LYS A 240 0.17 -10.14 5.28
CA LYS A 240 0.91 -11.37 5.03
C LYS A 240 0.45 -12.50 5.96
N HIS A 241 0.09 -12.16 7.20
CA HIS A 241 -0.51 -13.10 8.13
C HIS A 241 -1.96 -13.42 7.72
N MET A 242 -2.75 -12.44 7.31
CA MET A 242 -4.11 -12.68 6.76
C MET A 242 -4.07 -13.63 5.56
N ALA A 243 -3.11 -13.45 4.64
CA ALA A 243 -2.89 -14.35 3.51
C ALA A 243 -2.59 -15.79 3.96
N ARG A 244 -1.79 -15.97 5.03
CA ARG A 244 -1.55 -17.30 5.61
C ARG A 244 -2.84 -17.91 6.15
N VAL A 245 -3.63 -17.16 6.90
CA VAL A 245 -4.93 -17.64 7.44
C VAL A 245 -5.87 -18.04 6.31
N ALA A 246 -5.92 -17.26 5.22
CA ALA A 246 -6.73 -17.58 4.04
C ALA A 246 -6.22 -18.85 3.33
N VAL A 247 -4.90 -19.02 3.16
CA VAL A 247 -4.29 -20.24 2.61
C VAL A 247 -4.67 -21.46 3.46
N ASP A 248 -4.53 -21.36 4.78
CA ASP A 248 -4.75 -22.48 5.69
C ASP A 248 -6.24 -22.84 5.79
N SER A 249 -7.13 -21.86 5.64
CA SER A 249 -8.59 -22.06 5.77
C SER A 249 -9.27 -22.45 4.45
N TYR A 250 -8.75 -21.98 3.30
CA TYR A 250 -9.40 -22.11 1.99
C TYR A 250 -8.53 -22.78 0.91
N GLY A 251 -7.26 -23.10 1.20
CA GLY A 251 -6.35 -23.73 0.23
C GLY A 251 -5.78 -22.80 -0.84
N GLU A 252 -5.84 -21.48 -0.62
CA GLU A 252 -5.55 -20.44 -1.63
C GLU A 252 -4.06 -20.18 -1.86
N VAL A 253 -3.35 -21.16 -2.41
CA VAL A 253 -1.89 -21.11 -2.64
C VAL A 253 -1.42 -19.91 -3.48
N ALA A 254 -2.31 -19.29 -4.25
CA ALA A 254 -2.02 -18.08 -5.03
C ALA A 254 -1.65 -16.88 -4.13
N LEU A 255 -2.08 -16.87 -2.87
CA LEU A 255 -1.78 -15.83 -1.87
C LEU A 255 -0.40 -15.99 -1.21
N LEU A 256 0.44 -16.92 -1.69
CA LEU A 256 1.82 -17.07 -1.26
C LEU A 256 2.76 -16.18 -2.10
N GLY A 257 3.59 -15.38 -1.43
CA GLY A 257 4.61 -14.53 -2.06
C GLY A 257 4.73 -13.14 -1.45
N GLY A 258 5.44 -12.24 -2.13
CA GLY A 258 5.51 -10.81 -1.77
C GLY A 258 4.22 -10.06 -2.12
N LEU A 259 4.15 -8.79 -1.72
CA LEU A 259 2.96 -7.94 -1.86
C LEU A 259 2.41 -7.93 -3.28
N GLU A 260 3.26 -7.69 -4.28
CA GLU A 260 2.86 -7.66 -5.71
C GLU A 260 2.20 -8.96 -6.17
N ARG A 261 2.68 -10.11 -5.70
CA ARG A 261 2.10 -11.40 -6.07
C ARG A 261 0.74 -11.61 -5.41
N VAL A 262 0.61 -11.23 -4.14
CA VAL A 262 -0.67 -11.32 -3.41
C VAL A 262 -1.70 -10.37 -4.03
N ALA A 263 -1.31 -9.12 -4.31
CA ALA A 263 -2.15 -8.14 -4.98
C ALA A 263 -2.60 -8.64 -6.37
N GLY A 264 -1.66 -9.16 -7.16
CA GLY A 264 -1.96 -9.73 -8.48
C GLY A 264 -2.93 -10.92 -8.42
N ALA A 265 -2.77 -11.82 -7.44
CA ALA A 265 -3.69 -12.93 -7.21
C ALA A 265 -5.12 -12.44 -6.89
N LEU A 266 -5.22 -11.33 -6.15
CA LEU A 266 -6.49 -10.66 -5.84
C LEU A 266 -6.97 -9.69 -6.94
N ARG A 267 -6.27 -9.63 -8.08
CA ARG A 267 -6.54 -8.69 -9.19
C ARG A 267 -6.52 -7.21 -8.78
N VAL A 268 -5.81 -6.90 -7.70
CA VAL A 268 -5.54 -5.53 -7.26
C VAL A 268 -4.37 -4.98 -8.06
N ARG A 269 -4.49 -3.74 -8.53
CA ARG A 269 -3.44 -3.01 -9.24
C ARG A 269 -2.99 -1.83 -8.41
N ARG A 270 -1.70 -1.50 -8.50
CA ARG A 270 -1.13 -0.31 -7.88
C ARG A 270 -1.83 0.94 -8.41
N ALA A 271 -2.52 1.65 -7.52
CA ALA A 271 -3.32 2.81 -7.88
C ALA A 271 -2.50 4.11 -7.98
N ALA A 272 -1.39 4.22 -7.24
CA ALA A 272 -0.53 5.40 -7.21
C ALA A 272 0.93 5.00 -6.99
N GLY A 273 1.85 5.80 -7.53
CA GLY A 273 3.30 5.66 -7.31
C GLY A 273 3.95 4.48 -8.05
N ARG A 274 5.18 4.14 -7.62
CA ARG A 274 6.01 3.04 -8.14
C ARG A 274 6.27 2.01 -7.05
N GLY A 275 6.53 0.76 -7.42
CA GLY A 275 6.93 -0.26 -6.43
C GLY A 275 8.28 0.04 -5.80
N HIS A 276 8.47 -0.40 -4.56
CA HIS A 276 9.65 -0.08 -3.73
C HIS A 276 9.78 1.42 -3.44
N GLN A 277 8.63 2.03 -3.12
CA GLN A 277 8.54 3.33 -2.49
C GLN A 277 7.46 3.24 -1.41
N ALA A 278 7.80 3.62 -0.19
CA ALA A 278 7.02 3.27 0.99
C ALA A 278 5.54 3.68 0.92
N ALA A 279 5.22 4.90 0.45
CA ALA A 279 3.83 5.35 0.37
C ALA A 279 3.04 4.60 -0.71
N SER A 280 3.67 4.34 -1.84
CA SER A 280 3.09 3.58 -2.95
C SER A 280 2.80 2.13 -2.54
N ASP A 281 3.74 1.50 -1.83
CA ASP A 281 3.58 0.14 -1.29
C ASP A 281 2.55 0.09 -0.15
N SER A 282 2.42 1.17 0.63
CA SER A 282 1.32 1.34 1.60
C SER A 282 -0.05 1.44 0.90
N VAL A 283 -0.16 2.13 -0.25
CA VAL A 283 -1.41 2.17 -1.03
C VAL A 283 -1.77 0.77 -1.52
N LEU A 284 -0.81 0.06 -2.10
CA LEU A 284 -1.03 -1.31 -2.57
C LEU A 284 -1.38 -2.27 -1.42
N THR A 285 -0.75 -2.10 -0.26
CA THR A 285 -1.05 -2.84 0.97
C THR A 285 -2.49 -2.61 1.41
N TRP A 286 -2.95 -1.35 1.43
CA TRP A 286 -4.33 -1.00 1.78
C TRP A 286 -5.35 -1.63 0.82
N ASP A 287 -5.14 -1.48 -0.49
CA ASP A 287 -6.06 -2.04 -1.48
C ASP A 287 -6.09 -3.57 -1.45
N THR A 288 -4.94 -4.20 -1.20
CA THR A 288 -4.82 -5.65 -1.00
C THR A 288 -5.56 -6.11 0.26
N PHE A 289 -5.39 -5.39 1.37
CA PHE A 289 -6.13 -5.64 2.62
C PHE A 289 -7.64 -5.59 2.40
N ARG A 290 -8.12 -4.53 1.76
CA ARG A 290 -9.54 -4.31 1.52
C ARG A 290 -10.17 -5.45 0.71
N GLU A 291 -9.51 -5.87 -0.37
CA GLU A 291 -10.00 -6.96 -1.20
C GLU A 291 -9.90 -8.32 -0.49
N MET A 292 -8.82 -8.55 0.27
CA MET A 292 -8.65 -9.76 1.07
C MET A 292 -9.71 -9.87 2.17
N ALA A 293 -9.98 -8.77 2.89
CA ALA A 293 -11.02 -8.69 3.90
C ALA A 293 -12.39 -9.01 3.29
N ARG A 294 -12.71 -8.41 2.14
CA ARG A 294 -13.98 -8.65 1.43
C ARG A 294 -14.18 -10.11 1.02
N LEU A 295 -13.13 -10.78 0.53
CA LEU A 295 -13.23 -12.13 -0.01
C LEU A 295 -13.15 -13.23 1.06
N TYR A 296 -12.24 -13.08 2.02
CA TYR A 296 -11.90 -14.16 2.96
C TYR A 296 -12.36 -13.89 4.39
N PHE A 297 -12.72 -12.64 4.71
CA PHE A 297 -13.18 -12.23 6.04
C PHE A 297 -14.50 -11.41 5.97
N PRO A 298 -15.58 -11.92 5.31
CA PRO A 298 -16.79 -11.13 5.06
C PRO A 298 -17.72 -11.03 6.28
N LYS A 299 -17.53 -11.88 7.29
CA LYS A 299 -18.41 -11.92 8.49
C LYS A 299 -17.96 -10.87 9.49
N GLU A 300 -18.92 -10.33 10.25
CA GLU A 300 -18.61 -9.48 11.40
C GLU A 300 -17.57 -10.14 12.32
N CYS A 301 -16.61 -9.34 12.77
CA CYS A 301 -15.50 -9.75 13.64
C CYS A 301 -14.59 -10.86 13.08
N SER A 302 -14.73 -11.27 11.80
CA SER A 302 -13.88 -12.34 11.25
C SER A 302 -12.40 -11.92 11.11
N LEU A 303 -12.10 -10.62 11.10
CA LEU A 303 -10.74 -10.08 11.14
C LEU A 303 -10.07 -10.20 12.53
N ASP A 304 -10.83 -10.44 13.61
CA ASP A 304 -10.29 -10.47 14.98
C ASP A 304 -9.24 -11.57 15.17
N VAL A 305 -9.33 -12.65 14.39
CA VAL A 305 -8.35 -13.75 14.42
C VAL A 305 -6.97 -13.34 13.91
N CYS A 306 -6.90 -12.25 13.13
CA CYS A 306 -5.66 -11.71 12.57
C CYS A 306 -5.11 -10.52 13.37
N ALA A 307 -5.90 -9.96 14.29
CA ALA A 307 -5.56 -8.72 14.98
C ALA A 307 -4.37 -8.92 15.93
N GLY A 308 -3.39 -8.01 15.85
CA GLY A 308 -2.23 -7.96 16.73
C GLY A 308 -1.16 -9.01 16.43
N VAL A 309 -1.25 -9.72 15.31
CA VAL A 309 -0.29 -10.75 14.89
C VAL A 309 0.64 -10.20 13.80
N ILE A 310 1.94 -10.19 14.09
CA ILE A 310 2.99 -9.80 13.12
C ILE A 310 3.58 -11.06 12.51
N TYR A 311 3.56 -11.14 11.17
CA TYR A 311 4.01 -12.34 10.46
C TYR A 311 5.46 -12.69 10.79
N GLY A 312 5.69 -13.94 11.23
CA GLY A 312 7.00 -14.49 11.57
C GLY A 312 7.51 -14.13 12.98
N LEU A 313 6.75 -13.36 13.77
CA LEU A 313 7.08 -12.99 15.16
C LEU A 313 6.02 -13.52 16.16
N GLU A 314 5.25 -14.52 15.78
CA GLU A 314 4.12 -15.02 16.57
C GLU A 314 4.62 -15.70 17.86
N LEU A 315 4.13 -15.25 19.03
CA LEU A 315 4.38 -15.95 20.28
C LEU A 315 3.45 -17.17 20.37
N ARG A 316 4.02 -18.36 20.58
CA ARG A 316 3.22 -19.56 20.84
C ARG A 316 2.59 -19.48 22.24
N HIS A 317 1.42 -20.08 22.41
CA HIS A 317 0.77 -20.27 23.71
C HIS A 317 1.67 -21.13 24.63
N GLY A 318 2.57 -20.46 25.36
CA GLY A 318 3.56 -21.06 26.25
C GLY A 318 4.61 -20.03 26.72
N ASP A 319 4.92 -19.04 25.88
CA ASP A 319 5.91 -17.99 26.18
C ASP A 319 5.31 -16.72 26.81
N ALA A 320 3.99 -16.67 27.01
CA ALA A 320 3.29 -15.55 27.63
C ALA A 320 2.76 -15.96 29.01
N THR A 321 3.37 -15.43 30.08
CA THR A 321 2.89 -15.57 31.47
C THR A 321 1.59 -14.83 31.77
N THR A 322 0.93 -14.30 30.75
CA THR A 322 -0.44 -13.78 30.86
C THR A 322 -1.15 -14.07 29.55
N LYS A 323 -2.15 -14.96 29.58
CA LYS A 323 -3.17 -14.98 28.52
C LYS A 323 -3.74 -13.56 28.44
N PRO A 324 -3.64 -12.85 27.31
CA PRO A 324 -4.48 -11.69 27.11
C PRO A 324 -5.92 -12.23 27.14
N LYS A 325 -6.75 -11.75 28.07
CA LYS A 325 -8.20 -11.79 27.80
C LYS A 325 -8.37 -11.15 26.42
N PRO A 326 -9.23 -11.68 25.54
CA PRO A 326 -9.56 -10.97 24.31
C PRO A 326 -9.90 -9.55 24.73
N ALA A 327 -9.05 -8.60 24.33
CA ALA A 327 -9.43 -7.22 24.47
C ALA A 327 -10.75 -7.16 23.73
N LYS A 328 -11.82 -6.71 24.41
CA LYS A 328 -12.95 -6.20 23.67
C LYS A 328 -12.34 -5.12 22.80
N VAL A 329 -12.05 -5.42 21.53
CA VAL A 329 -11.79 -4.42 20.51
C VAL A 329 -13.01 -3.54 20.64
N ARG A 330 -12.81 -2.37 21.24
CA ARG A 330 -13.88 -1.57 21.81
C ARG A 330 -14.57 -0.90 20.65
N ALA A 331 -15.34 -1.68 19.88
CA ALA A 331 -16.14 -1.22 18.77
C ALA A 331 -15.37 -0.24 17.84
N ALA A 332 -14.08 -0.50 17.58
CA ALA A 332 -13.34 0.17 16.51
C ALA A 332 -13.70 -0.44 15.13
N LEU A 333 -14.34 -1.62 15.15
CA LEU A 333 -15.18 -2.14 14.07
C LEU A 333 -16.65 -1.78 14.32
N ARG A 334 -16.95 -0.51 14.61
CA ARG A 334 -18.30 -0.01 14.31
C ARG A 334 -18.41 0.09 12.80
N CYS A 335 -18.88 -0.99 12.17
CA CYS A 335 -19.67 -0.87 10.97
C CYS A 335 -20.94 -0.05 11.29
#